data_AF-A0A953WJJ3-F1
#
_entry.id   AF-A0A953WJJ3-F1
#
_cell.length_a   1.000
_cell.length_b   1.000
_cell.length_c   1.000
_cell.angle_alpha   90.00
_cell.angle_beta   90.00
_cell.angle_gamma   90.00
#
_symmetry.space_group_name_H-M   'P 1'
#
loop_
_entity.id
_entity.type
_entity.pdbx_description
1 polymer ?
#
loop_
_entity_poly.entity_id
_entity_poly.type
_entity_poly.pdbx_seq_one_letter_code
_entity_poly.pdbx_strand_id
1 'polypeptide(L)'
;MMQIANRDVFPTDTTTEVFAPVRTLFQIPAIDEAFNKHEAAAVRAKRRYHRFGRLAIILIAFSSIYTVAEAIIIPPYPAQPLTSAIAALLAGLGIVLQIYLITTHQKEKWLLNRYAVERLRSAKFQAYHLGHIAKDAEELQTLSDQFATRQVARIENELNGGDSVFRAFQPAAAVFVPRTPKRPANADLAQITKEAYGELRIQYQKRFAQSELTHFANRRRVFYSSQDMIYLSAAAFAFFALSTKLFTGLDGSATSGWLDFLAVTLFIAGATVSILDNASIEEQSQTRFEQYVRDIERVSGHADETNLLDLVHDMELLCLQELDTFCRAGERISYRL
;
A
#
# COMPACT_ATOMS: atom_id res chain seq x y z
N MET A 1 19.57 13.78 7.51
CA MET A 1 19.23 12.75 8.52
C MET A 1 18.45 11.67 7.79
N MET A 2 19.01 10.47 7.63
CA MET A 2 18.33 9.38 6.92
C MET A 2 17.12 8.94 7.76
N GLN A 3 15.90 9.09 7.24
CA GLN A 3 14.72 8.51 7.86
C GLN A 3 14.92 6.99 7.88
N ILE A 4 15.30 6.44 9.03
CA ILE A 4 15.29 5.00 9.25
C ILE A 4 13.81 4.58 9.18
N ALA A 5 13.43 3.87 8.12
CA ALA A 5 12.09 3.31 7.98
C ALA A 5 11.89 2.17 9.01
N ASN A 6 10.64 1.89 9.40
CA ASN A 6 10.29 0.79 10.32
C ASN A 6 10.94 0.90 11.72
N ARG A 7 10.92 2.09 12.34
CA ARG A 7 11.51 2.33 13.68
C ARG A 7 10.80 1.59 14.81
N ASP A 8 9.58 1.15 14.59
CA ASP A 8 8.88 0.24 15.49
C ASP A 8 9.55 -1.12 15.55
N VAL A 9 9.98 -1.65 14.40
CA VAL A 9 10.67 -2.93 14.28
C VAL A 9 12.16 -2.79 14.61
N PHE A 10 12.80 -1.70 14.20
CA PHE A 10 14.21 -1.42 14.42
C PHE A 10 14.39 -0.11 15.20
N PRO A 11 14.25 -0.16 16.54
CA PRO A 11 14.36 1.02 17.38
C PRO A 11 15.77 1.61 17.34
N THR A 12 15.89 2.88 17.76
CA THR A 12 17.20 3.54 17.87
C THR A 12 17.99 3.01 19.05
N ASP A 13 19.31 3.26 19.06
CA ASP A 13 20.18 2.90 20.19
C ASP A 13 19.68 3.54 21.49
N THR A 14 19.25 4.80 21.44
CA THR A 14 18.67 5.51 22.60
C THR A 14 17.44 4.80 23.16
N THR A 15 16.50 4.35 22.31
CA THR A 15 15.32 3.61 22.77
C THR A 15 15.71 2.23 23.31
N THR A 16 16.72 1.60 22.71
CA THR A 16 17.27 0.31 23.16
C THR A 16 17.93 0.43 24.53
N GLU A 17 18.62 1.54 24.81
CA GLU A 17 19.24 1.82 26.11
C GLU A 17 18.21 2.06 27.22
N VAL A 18 17.17 2.86 26.93
CA VAL A 18 16.08 3.16 27.88
C VAL A 18 15.37 1.88 28.34
N PHE A 19 15.16 0.94 27.41
CA PHE A 19 14.46 -0.31 27.67
C PHE A 19 15.39 -1.53 27.65
N ALA A 20 16.63 -1.37 28.12
CA ALA A 20 17.64 -2.44 28.11
C ALA A 20 17.18 -3.80 28.69
N PRO A 21 16.35 -3.87 29.77
CA PRO A 21 15.89 -5.15 30.33
C PRO A 21 15.05 -6.01 29.37
N VAL A 22 14.44 -5.40 28.35
CA VAL A 22 13.59 -6.08 27.36
C VAL A 22 14.18 -6.01 25.95
N ARG A 23 15.48 -5.69 25.83
CA ARG A 23 16.18 -5.57 24.55
C ARG A 23 16.02 -6.79 23.63
N THR A 24 15.89 -7.97 24.21
CA THR A 24 15.70 -9.24 23.50
C THR A 24 14.38 -9.30 22.71
N LEU A 25 13.40 -8.46 23.03
CA LEU A 25 12.16 -8.30 22.26
C LEU A 25 12.34 -7.32 21.07
N PHE A 26 13.36 -6.46 21.11
CA PHE A 26 13.70 -5.55 20.01
C PHE A 26 14.56 -6.20 18.95
N GLN A 27 15.39 -7.17 19.34
CA GLN A 27 16.34 -7.84 18.47
C GLN A 27 16.02 -9.32 18.49
N ILE A 28 15.19 -9.75 17.55
CA ILE A 28 14.77 -11.15 17.39
C ILE A 28 15.32 -11.61 16.02
N PRO A 29 16.55 -12.13 15.95
CA PRO A 29 17.27 -12.29 14.68
C PRO A 29 16.49 -13.07 13.62
N ALA A 30 15.80 -14.13 14.02
CA ALA A 30 15.00 -14.94 13.10
C ALA A 30 13.84 -14.16 12.46
N ILE A 31 13.15 -13.30 13.23
CA ILE A 31 12.08 -12.45 12.69
C ILE A 31 12.68 -11.30 11.88
N ASP A 32 13.76 -10.69 12.36
CA ASP A 32 14.40 -9.53 11.72
C ASP A 32 14.97 -9.88 10.33
N GLU A 33 15.62 -11.03 10.19
CA GLU A 33 16.11 -11.54 8.91
C GLU A 33 14.96 -11.81 7.94
N ALA A 34 13.93 -12.53 8.39
CA ALA A 34 12.75 -12.82 7.57
C ALA A 34 12.03 -11.52 7.15
N PHE A 35 11.88 -10.58 8.07
CA PHE A 35 11.25 -9.28 7.82
C PHE A 35 12.00 -8.51 6.74
N ASN A 36 13.32 -8.39 6.86
CA ASN A 36 14.15 -7.66 5.90
C ASN A 36 14.13 -8.31 4.51
N LYS A 37 14.15 -9.65 4.44
CA LYS A 37 14.02 -10.40 3.19
C LYS A 37 12.71 -10.09 2.48
N HIS A 38 11.58 -10.15 3.19
CA HIS A 38 10.26 -9.88 2.61
C HIS A 38 10.06 -8.39 2.30
N GLU A 39 10.54 -7.46 3.14
CA GLU A 39 10.42 -6.02 2.89
C GLU A 39 11.19 -5.60 1.63
N ALA A 40 12.43 -6.09 1.46
CA ALA A 40 13.20 -5.84 0.26
C ALA A 40 12.53 -6.41 -1.01
N ALA A 41 11.87 -7.57 -0.89
CA ALA A 41 11.09 -8.14 -1.99
C ALA A 41 9.81 -7.32 -2.29
N ALA A 42 9.07 -6.93 -1.26
CA ALA A 42 7.85 -6.11 -1.37
C ALA A 42 8.13 -4.76 -2.04
N VAL A 43 9.15 -4.04 -1.57
CA VAL A 43 9.52 -2.73 -2.12
C VAL A 43 9.94 -2.84 -3.59
N ARG A 44 10.74 -3.87 -3.94
CA ARG A 44 11.16 -4.09 -5.33
C ARG A 44 9.98 -4.42 -6.24
N ALA A 45 9.09 -5.32 -5.81
CA ALA A 45 7.89 -5.69 -6.56
C ALA A 45 6.94 -4.49 -6.72
N LYS A 46 6.68 -3.74 -5.65
CA LYS A 46 5.87 -2.51 -5.68
C LYS A 46 6.41 -1.49 -6.68
N ARG A 47 7.71 -1.20 -6.62
CA ARG A 47 8.37 -0.26 -7.54
C ARG A 47 8.25 -0.72 -8.99
N ARG A 48 8.49 -2.00 -9.29
CA ARG A 48 8.36 -2.55 -10.65
C ARG A 48 6.91 -2.48 -11.14
N TYR A 49 5.96 -2.90 -10.31
CA TYR A 49 4.53 -2.89 -10.64
C TYR A 49 4.05 -1.48 -11.00
N HIS A 50 4.27 -0.48 -10.12
CA HIS A 50 3.83 0.88 -10.41
C HIS A 50 4.64 1.55 -11.52
N ARG A 51 5.97 1.34 -11.60
CA ARG A 51 6.79 1.99 -12.63
C ARG A 51 6.41 1.51 -14.03
N PHE A 52 6.33 0.20 -14.23
CA PHE A 52 5.96 -0.35 -15.54
C PHE A 52 4.47 -0.17 -15.84
N GLY A 53 3.59 -0.23 -14.83
CA GLY A 53 2.16 0.02 -15.03
C GLY A 53 1.90 1.45 -15.50
N ARG A 54 2.48 2.44 -14.82
CA ARG A 54 2.40 3.85 -15.22
C ARG A 54 2.99 4.09 -16.61
N LEU A 55 4.18 3.56 -16.86
CA LEU A 55 4.84 3.71 -18.15
C LEU A 55 3.99 3.11 -19.28
N ALA A 56 3.43 1.92 -19.09
CA ALA A 56 2.59 1.28 -20.08
C ALA A 56 1.35 2.11 -20.44
N ILE A 57 0.63 2.61 -19.43
CA ILE A 57 -0.55 3.45 -19.64
C ILE A 57 -0.17 4.75 -20.37
N ILE A 58 0.92 5.40 -19.97
CA ILE A 58 1.38 6.64 -20.62
C ILE A 58 1.75 6.40 -22.09
N LEU A 59 2.47 5.32 -22.40
CA LEU A 59 2.84 4.97 -23.78
C LEU A 59 1.62 4.71 -24.66
N ILE A 60 0.64 3.96 -24.14
CA ILE A 60 -0.62 3.69 -24.85
C ILE A 60 -1.40 4.98 -25.06
N ALA A 61 -1.51 5.83 -24.03
CA ALA A 61 -2.22 7.11 -24.14
C ALA A 61 -1.61 8.03 -25.22
N PHE A 62 -0.28 8.18 -25.25
CA PHE A 62 0.38 8.97 -26.28
C PHE A 62 0.18 8.40 -27.68
N SER A 63 0.26 7.07 -27.83
CA SER A 63 -0.02 6.40 -29.09
C SER A 63 -1.47 6.66 -29.55
N SER A 64 -2.45 6.50 -28.65
CA SER A 64 -3.86 6.75 -28.95
C SER A 64 -4.13 8.20 -29.35
N ILE A 65 -3.56 9.18 -28.64
CA ILE A 65 -3.71 10.60 -28.99
C ILE A 65 -3.14 10.87 -30.38
N TYR A 66 -1.96 10.32 -30.70
CA TYR A 66 -1.38 10.47 -32.03
C TYR A 66 -2.27 9.86 -33.12
N THR A 67 -2.79 8.63 -32.92
CA THR A 67 -3.68 7.98 -33.89
C THR A 67 -4.94 8.81 -34.14
N VAL A 68 -5.50 9.43 -33.10
CA VAL A 68 -6.65 10.34 -33.24
C VAL A 68 -6.27 11.62 -33.99
N ALA A 69 -5.09 12.20 -33.71
CA ALA A 69 -4.59 13.36 -34.45
C ALA A 69 -4.45 13.04 -35.96
N GLU A 70 -3.84 11.89 -36.28
CA GLU A 70 -3.63 11.41 -37.65
C GLU A 70 -4.95 11.24 -38.41
N ALA A 71 -5.97 10.68 -37.74
CA ALA A 71 -7.27 10.45 -38.35
C ALA A 71 -8.11 11.73 -38.56
N ILE A 72 -8.01 12.71 -37.65
CA ILE A 72 -8.96 13.84 -37.60
C ILE A 72 -8.38 15.14 -38.13
N ILE A 73 -7.10 15.45 -37.87
CA ILE A 73 -6.51 16.76 -38.16
C ILE A 73 -5.49 16.72 -39.31
N ILE A 74 -4.77 15.61 -39.47
CA ILE A 74 -3.62 15.52 -40.38
C ILE A 74 -3.95 15.36 -41.89
N PRO A 75 -5.17 15.03 -42.38
CA PRO A 75 -5.40 15.03 -43.83
C PRO A 75 -5.48 16.47 -44.39
N PRO A 76 -4.67 16.88 -45.40
CA PRO A 76 -4.02 16.07 -46.42
C PRO A 76 -2.49 16.32 -46.54
N TYR A 77 -1.72 16.07 -45.48
CA TYR A 77 -0.26 15.92 -45.63
C TYR A 77 0.10 14.45 -45.89
N PRO A 78 1.11 14.14 -46.72
CA PRO A 78 1.54 12.77 -46.91
C PRO A 78 1.88 12.18 -45.54
N ALA A 79 1.26 11.04 -45.22
CA ALA A 79 1.49 10.33 -43.97
C ALA A 79 3.00 10.26 -43.71
N GLN A 80 3.45 10.73 -42.55
CA GLN A 80 4.86 10.64 -42.18
C GLN A 80 5.08 9.23 -41.63
N PRO A 81 5.61 8.28 -42.42
CA PRO A 81 5.65 6.87 -42.03
C PRO A 81 6.46 6.66 -40.75
N LEU A 82 7.42 7.55 -40.48
CA LEU A 82 8.25 7.53 -39.27
C LEU A 82 7.44 7.80 -38.00
N THR A 83 6.56 8.82 -38.00
CA THR A 83 5.80 9.19 -36.78
C THR A 83 4.73 8.15 -36.47
N SER A 84 4.07 7.61 -37.50
CA SER A 84 3.10 6.51 -37.32
C SER A 84 3.78 5.21 -36.90
N ALA A 85 4.99 4.93 -37.40
CA ALA A 85 5.81 3.83 -36.90
C ALA A 85 6.22 4.01 -35.43
N ILE A 86 6.60 5.22 -35.01
CA ILE A 86 6.91 5.52 -33.60
C ILE A 86 5.67 5.30 -32.73
N ALA A 87 4.51 5.83 -33.13
CA ALA A 87 3.26 5.65 -32.37
C ALA A 87 2.90 4.16 -32.23
N ALA A 88 3.05 3.37 -33.28
CA ALA A 88 2.85 1.92 -33.24
C ALA A 88 3.83 1.22 -32.29
N LEU A 89 5.11 1.63 -32.28
CA LEU A 89 6.12 1.12 -31.35
C LEU A 89 5.77 1.44 -29.89
N LEU A 90 5.27 2.64 -29.59
CA LEU A 90 4.84 3.02 -28.24
C LEU A 90 3.67 2.15 -27.75
N ALA A 91 2.65 1.93 -28.60
CA ALA A 91 1.55 1.01 -28.28
C ALA A 91 2.07 -0.42 -28.05
N GLY A 92 2.91 -0.92 -28.95
CA GLY A 92 3.52 -2.25 -28.83
C GLY A 92 4.31 -2.43 -27.53
N LEU A 93 5.16 -1.44 -27.17
CA LEU A 93 5.91 -1.45 -25.92
C LEU A 93 4.98 -1.40 -24.70
N GLY A 94 3.94 -0.57 -24.73
CA GLY A 94 2.93 -0.50 -23.67
C GLY A 94 2.23 -1.83 -23.44
N ILE A 95 1.82 -2.51 -24.51
CA ILE A 95 1.21 -3.85 -24.46
C ILE A 95 2.20 -4.89 -23.90
N VAL A 96 3.44 -4.89 -24.37
CA VAL A 96 4.48 -5.81 -23.88
C VAL A 96 4.73 -5.61 -22.38
N LEU A 97 4.75 -4.37 -21.89
CA LEU A 97 4.88 -4.08 -20.47
C LEU A 97 3.67 -4.58 -19.66
N GLN A 98 2.45 -4.46 -20.17
CA GLN A 98 1.25 -5.01 -19.54
C GLN A 98 1.30 -6.54 -19.46
N ILE A 99 1.67 -7.20 -20.57
CA ILE A 99 1.87 -8.66 -20.60
C ILE A 99 2.93 -9.07 -19.59
N TYR A 100 4.07 -8.38 -19.54
CA TYR A 100 5.12 -8.63 -18.56
C TYR A 100 4.63 -8.54 -17.12
N LEU A 101 3.82 -7.53 -16.78
CA LEU A 101 3.28 -7.38 -15.43
C LEU A 101 2.33 -8.52 -15.05
N ILE A 102 1.52 -8.98 -15.99
CA ILE A 102 0.60 -10.11 -15.81
C ILE A 102 1.40 -11.41 -15.64
N THR A 103 2.31 -11.73 -16.56
CA THR A 103 3.04 -13.00 -16.55
C THR A 103 4.06 -13.12 -15.43
N THR A 104 4.60 -12.00 -14.92
CA THR A 104 5.56 -12.04 -13.81
C THR A 104 4.91 -11.91 -12.43
N HIS A 105 3.58 -11.76 -12.37
CA HIS A 105 2.81 -11.70 -11.12
C HIS A 105 3.34 -10.65 -10.14
N GLN A 106 3.77 -9.46 -10.61
CA GLN A 106 4.40 -8.46 -9.75
C GLN A 106 3.48 -7.96 -8.64
N LYS A 107 2.17 -7.84 -8.93
CA LYS A 107 1.17 -7.42 -7.94
C LYS A 107 1.07 -8.44 -6.81
N GLU A 108 0.87 -9.70 -7.15
CA GLU A 108 0.82 -10.82 -6.19
C GLU A 108 2.11 -10.88 -5.37
N LYS A 109 3.29 -10.83 -6.01
CA LYS A 109 4.58 -10.78 -5.29
C LYS A 109 4.66 -9.60 -4.33
N TRP A 110 4.20 -8.43 -4.73
CA TRP A 110 4.18 -7.26 -3.85
C TRP A 110 3.25 -7.48 -2.65
N LEU A 111 2.01 -7.87 -2.89
CA LEU A 111 1.00 -8.04 -1.84
C LEU A 111 1.38 -9.17 -0.88
N LEU A 112 1.86 -10.31 -1.37
CA LEU A 112 2.26 -11.45 -0.52
C LEU A 112 3.43 -11.09 0.37
N ASN A 113 4.45 -10.43 -0.17
CA ASN A 113 5.59 -10.01 0.63
C ASN A 113 5.19 -8.90 1.63
N ARG A 114 4.25 -8.01 1.27
CA ARG A 114 3.76 -7.01 2.23
C ARG A 114 2.95 -7.65 3.35
N TYR A 115 2.12 -8.64 3.03
CA TYR A 115 1.42 -9.45 4.03
C TYR A 115 2.42 -10.13 4.98
N ALA A 116 3.46 -10.78 4.44
CA ALA A 116 4.51 -11.40 5.24
C ALA A 116 5.18 -10.41 6.20
N VAL A 117 5.53 -9.21 5.72
CA VAL A 117 6.13 -8.13 6.51
C VAL A 117 5.25 -7.72 7.68
N GLU A 118 3.95 -7.47 7.44
CA GLU A 118 3.04 -7.05 8.50
C GLU A 118 2.72 -8.20 9.48
N ARG A 119 2.66 -9.44 9.01
CA ARG A 119 2.56 -10.62 9.87
C ARG A 119 3.77 -10.81 10.76
N LEU A 120 4.98 -10.66 10.22
CA LEU A 120 6.24 -10.75 10.96
C LEU A 120 6.38 -9.61 11.97
N ARG A 121 6.00 -8.38 11.57
CA ARG A 121 5.90 -7.23 12.48
C ARG A 121 4.95 -7.54 13.63
N SER A 122 3.73 -8.00 13.34
CA SER A 122 2.76 -8.35 14.37
C SER A 122 3.27 -9.48 15.26
N ALA A 123 3.88 -10.54 14.69
CA ALA A 123 4.49 -11.61 15.47
C ALA A 123 5.56 -11.08 16.43
N LYS A 124 6.44 -10.19 15.99
CA LYS A 124 7.45 -9.55 16.85
C LYS A 124 6.81 -8.85 18.05
N PHE A 125 5.72 -8.12 17.81
CA PHE A 125 5.01 -7.40 18.86
C PHE A 125 4.15 -8.32 19.75
N GLN A 126 3.63 -9.43 19.23
CA GLN A 126 3.00 -10.47 20.04
C GLN A 126 4.00 -11.16 21.00
N ALA A 127 5.30 -11.17 20.68
CA ALA A 127 6.33 -11.67 21.58
C ALA A 127 6.41 -10.89 22.91
N TYR A 128 5.83 -9.68 22.99
CA TYR A 128 5.79 -8.91 24.23
C TYR A 128 4.94 -9.56 25.32
N HIS A 129 4.02 -10.47 24.97
CA HIS A 129 3.36 -11.32 25.95
C HIS A 129 4.34 -12.14 26.80
N LEU A 130 5.52 -12.45 26.26
CA LEU A 130 6.54 -13.22 26.98
C LEU A 130 7.12 -12.46 28.17
N GLY A 131 7.09 -11.12 28.17
CA GLY A 131 7.48 -10.30 29.33
C GLY A 131 6.60 -10.51 30.56
N HIS A 132 5.38 -11.03 30.38
CA HIS A 132 4.50 -11.45 31.49
C HIS A 132 4.88 -12.83 32.06
N ILE A 133 5.52 -13.67 31.25
CA ILE A 133 5.82 -15.08 31.55
C ILE A 133 7.25 -15.23 32.11
N ALA A 134 8.21 -14.50 31.56
CA ALA A 134 9.61 -14.58 31.92
C ALA A 134 9.88 -14.06 33.34
N LYS A 135 10.75 -14.75 34.07
CA LYS A 135 11.22 -14.33 35.40
C LYS A 135 12.34 -13.30 35.31
N ASP A 136 13.16 -13.39 34.28
CA ASP A 136 14.32 -12.54 34.03
C ASP A 136 14.60 -12.39 32.52
N ALA A 137 15.64 -11.62 32.19
CA ALA A 137 16.01 -11.32 30.82
C ALA A 137 16.56 -12.54 30.06
N GLU A 138 17.16 -13.51 30.74
CA GLU A 138 17.73 -14.72 30.12
C GLU A 138 16.62 -15.71 29.72
N GLU A 139 15.64 -15.91 30.60
CA GLU A 139 14.43 -16.67 30.28
C GLU A 139 13.62 -15.98 29.17
N LEU A 140 13.53 -14.65 29.19
CA LEU A 140 12.88 -13.87 28.13
C LEU A 140 13.54 -14.10 26.77
N GLN A 141 14.86 -14.10 26.71
CA GLN A 141 15.60 -14.39 25.48
C GLN A 141 15.28 -15.78 24.94
N THR A 142 15.36 -16.79 25.80
CA THR A 142 15.10 -18.19 25.44
C THR A 142 13.67 -18.37 24.92
N LEU A 143 12.68 -17.77 25.59
CA LEU A 143 11.29 -17.81 25.16
C LEU A 143 11.08 -17.07 23.83
N SER A 144 11.74 -15.93 23.65
CA SER A 144 11.68 -15.12 22.43
C SER A 144 12.20 -15.90 21.22
N ASP A 145 13.35 -16.56 21.34
CA ASP A 145 13.96 -17.35 20.26
C ASP A 145 13.08 -18.56 19.86
N GLN A 146 12.52 -19.25 20.85
CA GLN A 146 11.59 -20.36 20.61
C GLN A 146 10.30 -19.89 19.93
N PHE A 147 9.77 -18.75 20.38
CA PHE A 147 8.58 -18.14 19.79
C PHE A 147 8.86 -17.72 18.34
N ALA A 148 9.97 -17.04 18.09
CA ALA A 148 10.39 -16.54 16.79
C ALA A 148 10.48 -17.67 15.75
N THR A 149 11.17 -18.75 16.10
CA THR A 149 11.33 -19.90 15.21
C THR A 149 9.99 -20.49 14.79
N ARG A 150 9.04 -20.61 15.74
CA ARG A 150 7.69 -21.14 15.46
C ARG A 150 6.87 -20.18 14.59
N GLN A 151 6.93 -18.86 14.87
CA GLN A 151 6.14 -17.89 14.11
C GLN A 151 6.66 -17.71 12.70
N VAL A 152 7.98 -17.66 12.50
CA VAL A 152 8.59 -17.60 11.16
C VAL A 152 8.16 -18.81 10.33
N ALA A 153 8.31 -20.03 10.88
CA ALA A 153 7.89 -21.24 10.19
C ALA A 153 6.38 -21.27 9.90
N ARG A 154 5.55 -20.77 10.82
CA ARG A 154 4.09 -20.66 10.60
C ARG A 154 3.78 -19.69 9.46
N ILE A 155 4.39 -18.52 9.44
CA ILE A 155 4.16 -17.50 8.41
C ILE A 155 4.67 -18.01 7.05
N GLU A 156 5.83 -18.66 7.00
CA GLU A 156 6.32 -19.28 5.76
C GLU A 156 5.35 -20.34 5.22
N ASN A 157 4.77 -21.15 6.11
CA ASN A 157 3.72 -22.10 5.73
C ASN A 157 2.43 -21.43 5.27
N GLU A 158 2.02 -20.32 5.89
CA GLU A 158 0.90 -19.49 5.39
C GLU A 158 1.19 -19.05 3.94
N LEU A 159 2.39 -18.51 3.67
CA LEU A 159 2.78 -17.99 2.35
C LEU A 159 2.80 -19.04 1.24
N ASN A 160 2.95 -20.33 1.57
CA ASN A 160 2.85 -21.41 0.58
C ASN A 160 1.47 -21.49 -0.08
N GLY A 161 0.43 -20.90 0.53
CA GLY A 161 -0.90 -20.77 -0.06
C GLY A 161 -1.01 -19.76 -1.19
N GLY A 162 0.02 -18.94 -1.45
CA GLY A 162 -0.01 -17.88 -2.46
C GLY A 162 -1.18 -16.90 -2.23
N ASP A 163 -1.79 -16.42 -3.31
CA ASP A 163 -2.92 -15.47 -3.26
C ASP A 163 -4.12 -15.93 -2.39
N SER A 164 -4.30 -17.24 -2.18
CA SER A 164 -5.41 -17.76 -1.36
C SER A 164 -5.31 -17.31 0.11
N VAL A 165 -4.11 -16.95 0.57
CA VAL A 165 -3.86 -16.40 1.90
C VAL A 165 -4.73 -15.19 2.18
N PHE A 166 -4.91 -14.28 1.21
CA PHE A 166 -5.66 -13.04 1.45
C PHE A 166 -7.14 -13.30 1.76
N ARG A 167 -7.71 -14.36 1.19
CA ARG A 167 -9.13 -14.72 1.40
C ARG A 167 -9.33 -15.60 2.62
N ALA A 168 -8.34 -16.43 2.93
CA ALA A 168 -8.37 -17.33 4.08
C ALA A 168 -7.92 -16.64 5.38
N PHE A 169 -7.30 -15.45 5.29
CA PHE A 169 -6.76 -14.76 6.43
C PHE A 169 -7.85 -14.37 7.44
N GLN A 170 -7.65 -14.78 8.68
CA GLN A 170 -8.53 -14.48 9.81
C GLN A 170 -7.71 -13.77 10.88
N PRO A 171 -7.86 -12.44 11.07
CA PRO A 171 -7.08 -11.68 12.03
C PRO A 171 -7.08 -12.28 13.44
N ALA A 172 -8.25 -12.69 13.94
CA ALA A 172 -8.39 -13.27 15.27
C ALA A 172 -7.63 -14.59 15.46
N ALA A 173 -7.56 -15.45 14.43
CA ALA A 173 -6.81 -16.71 14.48
C ALA A 173 -5.29 -16.51 14.35
N ALA A 174 -4.89 -15.33 13.89
CA ALA A 174 -3.50 -14.94 13.67
C ALA A 174 -2.86 -14.23 14.87
N VAL A 175 -3.66 -13.85 15.87
CA VAL A 175 -3.18 -13.40 17.19
C VAL A 175 -2.84 -14.62 18.03
N PHE A 176 -1.59 -14.69 18.49
CA PHE A 176 -1.17 -15.67 19.47
C PHE A 176 -1.64 -15.25 20.87
N VAL A 177 -2.30 -16.16 21.57
CA VAL A 177 -2.68 -15.99 22.98
C VAL A 177 -1.94 -17.06 23.78
N PRO A 178 -0.79 -16.72 24.40
CA PRO A 178 -0.09 -17.70 25.23
C PRO A 178 -0.93 -18.07 26.44
N ARG A 179 -0.74 -19.31 26.93
CA ARG A 179 -1.21 -19.67 28.28
C ARG A 179 -0.34 -18.94 29.29
N THR A 180 -0.89 -17.88 29.88
CA THR A 180 -0.18 -17.00 30.81
C THR A 180 -0.66 -17.21 32.25
N PRO A 181 0.23 -17.06 33.25
CA PRO A 181 -0.18 -17.03 34.64
C PRO A 181 -1.05 -15.80 34.93
N LYS A 182 -1.97 -15.90 35.90
CA LYS A 182 -2.86 -14.77 36.30
C LYS A 182 -2.10 -13.54 36.80
N ARG A 183 -0.87 -13.73 37.31
CA ARG A 183 0.02 -12.66 37.75
C ARG A 183 1.33 -12.77 36.98
N PRO A 184 2.01 -11.66 36.68
CA PRO A 184 3.29 -11.69 36.00
C PRO A 184 4.31 -12.45 36.86
N ALA A 185 5.20 -13.21 36.21
CA ALA A 185 6.29 -13.88 36.90
C ALA A 185 7.28 -12.87 37.51
N ASN A 186 7.45 -11.72 36.85
CA ASN A 186 8.20 -10.58 37.34
C ASN A 186 7.41 -9.29 37.01
N ALA A 187 6.97 -8.57 38.04
CA ALA A 187 6.13 -7.39 37.89
C ALA A 187 6.87 -6.21 37.23
N ASP A 188 8.14 -6.00 37.59
CA ASP A 188 8.95 -4.91 37.04
C ASP A 188 9.25 -5.15 35.56
N LEU A 189 9.59 -6.40 35.20
CA LEU A 189 9.83 -6.78 33.81
C LEU A 189 8.56 -6.62 32.96
N ALA A 190 7.41 -7.07 33.47
CA ALA A 190 6.13 -6.92 32.79
C ALA A 190 5.74 -5.44 32.59
N GLN A 191 6.01 -4.58 33.58
CA GLN A 191 5.76 -3.14 33.48
C GLN A 191 6.67 -2.48 32.44
N ILE A 192 7.98 -2.75 32.47
CA ILE A 192 8.94 -2.23 31.47
C ILE A 192 8.56 -2.72 30.07
N THR A 193 8.11 -3.96 29.94
CA THR A 193 7.63 -4.52 28.66
C THR A 193 6.40 -3.78 28.15
N LYS A 194 5.46 -3.43 29.04
CA LYS A 194 4.26 -2.65 28.71
C LYS A 194 4.61 -1.25 28.24
N GLU A 195 5.52 -0.57 28.91
CA GLU A 195 5.98 0.77 28.52
C GLU A 195 6.69 0.75 27.16
N ALA A 196 7.60 -0.22 26.96
CA ALA A 196 8.28 -0.41 25.68
C ALA A 196 7.29 -0.70 24.53
N TYR A 197 6.26 -1.54 24.80
CA TYR A 197 5.19 -1.82 23.84
C TYR A 197 4.39 -0.56 23.48
N GLY A 198 4.02 0.23 24.49
CA GLY A 198 3.28 1.48 24.31
C GLY A 198 4.03 2.46 23.40
N GLU A 199 5.33 2.67 23.65
CA GLU A 199 6.14 3.60 22.85
C GLU A 199 6.40 3.07 21.44
N LEU A 200 6.80 1.80 21.31
CA LEU A 200 7.24 1.26 20.02
C LEU A 200 6.10 0.85 19.10
N ARG A 201 4.97 0.38 19.65
CA ARG A 201 3.85 -0.13 18.87
C ARG A 201 2.73 0.87 18.78
N ILE A 202 2.18 1.30 19.92
CA ILE A 202 0.97 2.12 19.95
C ILE A 202 1.28 3.53 19.43
N GLN A 203 2.26 4.21 20.01
CA GLN A 203 2.62 5.57 19.62
C GLN A 203 3.15 5.63 18.19
N TYR A 204 3.94 4.63 17.77
CA TYR A 204 4.40 4.57 16.39
C TYR A 204 3.24 4.39 15.40
N GLN A 205 2.35 3.42 15.61
CA GLN A 205 1.22 3.18 14.70
C GLN A 205 0.28 4.38 14.64
N LYS A 206 0.05 5.05 15.77
CA LYS A 206 -0.69 6.32 15.81
C LYS A 206 -0.03 7.38 14.93
N ARG A 207 1.26 7.66 15.14
CA ARG A 207 2.01 8.68 14.37
C ARG A 207 2.08 8.32 12.89
N PHE A 208 2.28 7.04 12.56
CA PHE A 208 2.29 6.54 11.20
C PHE A 208 0.94 6.79 10.51
N ALA A 209 -0.16 6.33 11.12
CA ALA A 209 -1.49 6.50 10.55
C ALA A 209 -1.87 7.98 10.40
N GLN A 210 -1.55 8.84 11.38
CA GLN A 210 -1.75 10.29 11.27
C GLN A 210 -0.91 10.93 10.14
N SER A 211 0.33 10.47 9.93
CA SER A 211 1.18 10.95 8.84
C SER A 211 0.62 10.57 7.46
N GLU A 212 0.08 9.35 7.33
CA GLU A 212 -0.59 8.89 6.12
C GLU A 212 -1.86 9.71 5.84
N LEU A 213 -2.68 10.00 6.86
CA LEU A 213 -3.84 10.89 6.72
C LEU A 213 -3.47 12.29 6.23
N THR A 214 -2.39 12.86 6.76
CA THR A 214 -1.87 14.16 6.32
C THR A 214 -1.39 14.09 4.85
N HIS A 215 -0.78 12.97 4.47
CA HIS A 215 -0.36 12.74 3.09
C HIS A 215 -1.55 12.69 2.12
N PHE A 216 -2.61 11.94 2.46
CA PHE A 216 -3.83 11.87 1.65
C PHE A 216 -4.54 13.22 1.55
N ALA A 217 -4.67 13.94 2.66
CA ALA A 217 -5.30 15.26 2.67
C ALA A 217 -4.60 16.26 1.72
N ASN A 218 -3.26 16.21 1.65
CA ASN A 218 -2.48 17.07 0.77
C ASN A 218 -2.61 16.69 -0.70
N ARG A 219 -2.63 15.39 -1.04
CA ARG A 219 -2.79 14.93 -2.43
C ARG A 219 -4.19 15.13 -2.98
N ARG A 220 -5.21 14.87 -2.17
CA ARG A 220 -6.62 14.95 -2.57
C ARG A 220 -7.00 16.31 -3.18
N ARG A 221 -6.44 17.40 -2.64
CA ARG A 221 -6.70 18.77 -3.16
C ARG A 221 -6.24 18.96 -4.61
N VAL A 222 -5.26 18.20 -5.08
CA VAL A 222 -4.66 18.37 -6.42
C VAL A 222 -5.39 17.53 -7.48
N PHE A 223 -5.84 16.32 -7.14
CA PHE A 223 -6.32 15.34 -8.14
C PHE A 223 -7.82 15.45 -8.50
N TYR A 224 -8.73 15.60 -7.54
CA TYR A 224 -10.17 15.73 -7.86
C TYR A 224 -10.47 16.98 -8.69
N SER A 225 -9.80 18.10 -8.36
CA SER A 225 -9.95 19.33 -9.13
C SER A 225 -9.46 19.21 -10.57
N SER A 226 -8.56 18.28 -10.89
CA SER A 226 -8.01 18.16 -12.25
C SER A 226 -8.77 17.12 -13.09
N GLN A 227 -9.17 15.98 -12.52
CA GLN A 227 -9.93 14.97 -13.27
C GLN A 227 -11.32 15.47 -13.69
N ASP A 228 -12.08 16.07 -12.76
CA ASP A 228 -13.43 16.58 -13.06
C ASP A 228 -13.38 17.73 -14.09
N MET A 229 -12.35 18.58 -14.02
CA MET A 229 -12.14 19.63 -15.00
C MET A 229 -11.75 19.07 -16.38
N ILE A 230 -10.96 17.99 -16.45
CA ILE A 230 -10.61 17.33 -17.72
C ILE A 230 -11.86 16.75 -18.38
N TYR A 231 -12.71 16.03 -17.64
CA TYR A 231 -13.94 15.46 -18.19
C TYR A 231 -14.97 16.52 -18.56
N LEU A 232 -15.15 17.55 -17.73
CA LEU A 232 -16.04 18.67 -18.04
C LEU A 232 -15.57 19.42 -19.30
N SER A 233 -14.26 19.63 -19.44
CA SER A 233 -13.68 20.24 -20.64
C SER A 233 -13.88 19.34 -21.86
N ALA A 234 -13.66 18.03 -21.75
CA ALA A 234 -13.92 17.07 -22.83
C ALA A 234 -15.38 17.13 -23.30
N ALA A 235 -16.33 17.15 -22.36
CA ALA A 235 -17.75 17.25 -22.65
C ALA A 235 -18.12 18.59 -23.31
N ALA A 236 -17.54 19.70 -22.85
CA ALA A 236 -17.75 21.01 -23.45
C ALA A 236 -17.23 21.05 -24.90
N PHE A 237 -16.02 20.56 -25.16
CA PHE A 237 -15.47 20.49 -26.51
C PHE A 237 -16.29 19.57 -27.43
N ALA A 238 -16.76 18.43 -26.94
CA ALA A 238 -17.65 17.55 -27.69
C ALA A 238 -18.98 18.24 -28.04
N PHE A 239 -19.56 18.98 -27.10
CA PHE A 239 -20.78 19.77 -27.32
C PHE A 239 -20.57 20.86 -28.37
N PHE A 240 -19.45 21.60 -28.30
CA PHE A 240 -19.12 22.61 -29.29
C PHE A 240 -18.86 22.00 -30.68
N ALA A 241 -18.19 20.84 -30.74
CA ALA A 241 -17.94 20.13 -31.99
C ALA A 241 -19.26 19.71 -32.68
N LEU A 242 -20.18 19.10 -31.92
CA LEU A 242 -21.51 18.71 -32.39
C LEU A 242 -22.36 19.92 -32.79
N SER A 243 -22.33 20.99 -32.00
CA SER A 243 -23.04 22.23 -32.31
C SER A 243 -22.54 22.84 -33.61
N THR A 244 -21.22 22.88 -33.82
CA THR A 244 -20.62 23.42 -35.04
C THR A 244 -21.11 22.62 -36.26
N LYS A 245 -21.08 21.28 -36.20
CA LYS A 245 -21.60 20.40 -37.25
C LYS A 245 -23.09 20.59 -37.54
N LEU A 246 -23.90 20.87 -36.52
CA LEU A 246 -25.33 21.15 -36.67
C LEU A 246 -25.59 22.49 -37.39
N PHE A 247 -24.80 23.53 -37.09
CA PHE A 247 -25.02 24.88 -37.64
C PHE A 247 -24.30 25.16 -38.95
N THR A 248 -23.16 24.51 -39.24
CA THR A 248 -22.38 24.74 -40.47
C THR A 248 -22.59 23.67 -41.55
N GLY A 249 -23.38 22.63 -41.27
CA GLY A 249 -23.53 21.46 -42.15
C GLY A 249 -22.36 20.48 -42.02
N LEU A 250 -22.51 19.30 -42.64
CA LEU A 250 -21.52 18.20 -42.63
C LEU A 250 -20.25 18.49 -43.46
N ASP A 251 -20.22 19.58 -44.22
CA ASP A 251 -19.03 20.06 -44.93
C ASP A 251 -18.06 20.67 -43.91
N GLY A 252 -17.33 19.77 -43.25
CA GLY A 252 -16.48 20.00 -42.09
C GLY A 252 -15.51 21.17 -42.28
N SER A 253 -15.77 22.25 -41.56
CA SER A 253 -14.77 23.28 -41.32
C SER A 253 -13.59 22.67 -40.54
N ALA A 254 -12.35 23.03 -40.88
CA ALA A 254 -11.15 22.57 -40.16
C ALA A 254 -11.23 22.81 -38.63
N THR A 255 -12.05 23.78 -38.20
CA THR A 255 -12.37 24.05 -36.80
C THR A 255 -13.13 22.92 -36.11
N SER A 256 -14.04 22.20 -36.78
CA SER A 256 -14.74 21.07 -36.15
C SER A 256 -13.81 19.88 -35.86
N GLY A 257 -12.83 19.63 -36.73
CA GLY A 257 -11.84 18.56 -36.53
C GLY A 257 -10.94 18.81 -35.32
N TRP A 258 -10.50 20.05 -35.09
CA TRP A 258 -9.74 20.42 -33.89
C TRP A 258 -10.57 20.27 -32.60
N LEU A 259 -11.86 20.63 -32.64
CA LEU A 259 -12.75 20.45 -31.49
C LEU A 259 -12.98 18.96 -31.17
N ASP A 260 -13.20 18.12 -32.19
CA ASP A 260 -13.31 16.66 -32.02
C ASP A 260 -12.02 16.07 -31.44
N PHE A 261 -10.87 16.45 -31.97
CA PHE A 261 -9.57 15.99 -31.48
C PHE A 261 -9.33 16.39 -30.02
N LEU A 262 -9.60 17.66 -29.65
CA LEU A 262 -9.45 18.12 -28.27
C LEU A 262 -10.37 17.37 -27.33
N ALA A 263 -11.62 17.14 -27.72
CA ALA A 263 -12.58 16.37 -26.93
C ALA A 263 -12.09 14.93 -26.67
N VAL A 264 -11.67 14.22 -27.73
CA VAL A 264 -11.19 12.84 -27.62
C VAL A 264 -9.86 12.76 -26.85
N THR A 265 -8.95 13.73 -27.07
CA THR A 265 -7.68 13.80 -26.34
C THR A 265 -7.90 14.00 -24.85
N LEU A 266 -8.81 14.90 -24.46
CA LEU A 266 -9.17 15.12 -23.06
C LEU A 266 -9.87 13.90 -22.47
N PHE A 267 -10.66 13.16 -23.25
CA PHE A 267 -11.23 11.89 -22.81
C PHE A 267 -10.16 10.82 -22.55
N ILE A 268 -9.18 10.65 -23.45
CA ILE A 268 -8.05 9.73 -23.27
C ILE A 268 -7.20 10.14 -22.06
N ALA A 269 -6.94 11.44 -21.90
CA ALA A 269 -6.22 11.97 -20.75
C ALA A 269 -6.99 11.75 -19.43
N GLY A 270 -8.30 11.99 -19.41
CA GLY A 270 -9.16 11.75 -18.26
C GLY A 270 -9.21 10.27 -17.87
N ALA A 271 -9.36 9.38 -18.86
CA ALA A 271 -9.32 7.93 -18.64
C ALA A 271 -7.95 7.49 -18.10
N THR A 272 -6.86 8.04 -18.64
CA THR A 272 -5.49 7.78 -18.16
C THR A 272 -5.33 8.20 -16.71
N VAL A 273 -5.74 9.42 -16.35
CA VAL A 273 -5.69 9.92 -14.96
C VAL A 273 -6.53 9.02 -14.04
N SER A 274 -7.73 8.62 -14.47
CA SER A 274 -8.59 7.75 -13.67
C SER A 274 -7.99 6.36 -13.44
N ILE A 275 -7.35 5.75 -14.45
CA ILE A 275 -6.62 4.47 -14.29
C ILE A 275 -5.46 4.64 -13.32
N LEU A 276 -4.71 5.74 -13.44
CA LEU A 276 -3.57 6.03 -12.57
C LEU A 276 -4.01 6.24 -11.12
N ASP A 277 -5.15 6.90 -10.89
CA ASP A 277 -5.71 7.17 -9.58
C ASP A 277 -6.33 5.93 -8.92
N ASN A 278 -7.08 5.13 -9.70
CA ASN A 278 -7.58 3.83 -9.26
C ASN A 278 -6.43 2.89 -8.83
N ALA A 279 -5.28 2.99 -9.49
CA ALA A 279 -4.10 2.22 -9.13
C ALA A 279 -3.38 2.74 -7.86
N SER A 280 -3.75 3.92 -7.32
CA SER A 280 -3.24 4.45 -6.05
C SER A 280 -4.16 4.24 -4.83
N ILE A 281 -5.46 3.94 -5.01
CA ILE A 281 -6.44 3.72 -3.92
C ILE A 281 -6.35 4.81 -2.83
N GLU A 282 -6.46 6.09 -3.21
CA GLU A 282 -6.27 7.18 -2.25
C GLU A 282 -7.50 7.38 -1.34
N GLU A 283 -8.72 7.42 -1.89
CA GLU A 283 -9.94 7.71 -1.11
C GLU A 283 -10.33 6.59 -0.12
N GLN A 284 -10.31 5.33 -0.57
CA GLN A 284 -10.60 4.19 0.31
C GLN A 284 -9.55 4.04 1.42
N SER A 285 -8.32 4.51 1.18
CA SER A 285 -7.27 4.49 2.20
C SER A 285 -7.49 5.56 3.27
N GLN A 286 -8.00 6.75 2.92
CA GLN A 286 -8.24 7.82 3.90
C GLN A 286 -9.25 7.38 4.97
N THR A 287 -10.47 6.98 4.58
CA THR A 287 -11.50 6.55 5.55
C THR A 287 -11.02 5.36 6.40
N ARG A 288 -10.27 4.43 5.80
CA ARG A 288 -9.65 3.31 6.51
C ARG A 288 -8.70 3.81 7.60
N PHE A 289 -7.79 4.72 7.28
CA PHE A 289 -6.85 5.27 8.26
C PHE A 289 -7.52 6.15 9.32
N GLU A 290 -8.60 6.88 8.98
CA GLU A 290 -9.38 7.66 9.97
C GLU A 290 -10.06 6.76 10.99
N GLN A 291 -10.57 5.61 10.56
CA GLN A 291 -11.11 4.60 11.47
C GLN A 291 -9.99 3.96 12.29
N TYR A 292 -8.89 3.57 11.65
CA TYR A 292 -7.74 2.95 12.32
C TYR A 292 -7.15 3.85 13.42
N VAL A 293 -7.00 5.16 13.18
CA VAL A 293 -6.54 6.11 14.21
C VAL A 293 -7.51 6.17 15.37
N ARG A 294 -8.82 6.25 15.12
CA ARG A 294 -9.84 6.26 16.18
C ARG A 294 -9.80 5.00 17.04
N ASP A 295 -9.62 3.85 16.40
CA ASP A 295 -9.56 2.57 17.10
C ASP A 295 -8.26 2.45 17.92
N ILE A 296 -7.11 2.92 17.40
CA ILE A 296 -5.86 3.03 18.19
C ILE A 296 -6.06 3.98 19.38
N GLU A 297 -6.71 5.12 19.18
CA GLU A 297 -6.93 6.10 20.24
C GLU A 297 -7.78 5.52 21.37
N ARG A 298 -8.78 4.70 21.04
CA ARG A 298 -9.60 3.97 22.01
C ARG A 298 -8.77 2.99 22.86
N VAL A 299 -7.89 2.22 22.22
CA VAL A 299 -6.97 1.30 22.91
C VAL A 299 -5.99 2.09 23.78
N SER A 300 -5.40 3.15 23.24
CA SER A 300 -4.43 3.99 23.95
C SER A 300 -5.02 4.72 25.15
N GLY A 301 -6.30 5.12 25.08
CA GLY A 301 -6.97 5.88 26.14
C GLY A 301 -7.19 5.09 27.43
N HIS A 302 -7.13 3.76 27.37
CA HIS A 302 -7.24 2.88 28.53
C HIS A 302 -5.95 2.08 28.77
N ALA A 303 -4.87 2.37 28.03
CA ALA A 303 -3.66 1.56 28.06
C ALA A 303 -3.02 1.48 29.44
N ASP A 304 -3.10 2.55 30.25
CA ASP A 304 -2.54 2.58 31.61
C ASP A 304 -3.26 1.61 32.55
N GLU A 305 -4.59 1.44 32.38
CA GLU A 305 -5.44 0.57 33.21
C GLU A 305 -5.46 -0.87 32.71
N THR A 306 -5.27 -1.09 31.40
CA THR A 306 -5.24 -2.42 30.79
C THR A 306 -3.95 -3.16 31.12
N ASN A 307 -4.04 -4.47 31.41
CA ASN A 307 -2.83 -5.28 31.61
C ASN A 307 -2.06 -5.47 30.29
N LEU A 308 -0.78 -5.84 30.37
CA LEU A 308 0.08 -6.06 29.19
C LEU A 308 -0.54 -7.05 28.18
N LEU A 309 -1.15 -8.13 28.66
CA LEU A 309 -1.65 -9.20 27.80
C LEU A 309 -2.80 -8.74 26.92
N ASP A 310 -3.79 -8.10 27.54
CA ASP A 310 -4.97 -7.57 26.87
C ASP A 310 -4.58 -6.41 25.95
N LEU A 311 -3.65 -5.55 26.39
CA LEU A 311 -3.16 -4.43 25.58
C LEU A 311 -2.49 -4.91 24.29
N VAL A 312 -1.59 -5.89 24.39
CA VAL A 312 -0.94 -6.50 23.22
C VAL A 312 -1.97 -7.23 22.35
N HIS A 313 -2.93 -7.94 22.96
CA HIS A 313 -3.97 -8.64 22.22
C HIS A 313 -4.83 -7.68 21.38
N ASP A 314 -5.37 -6.65 22.01
CA ASP A 314 -6.28 -5.69 21.37
C ASP A 314 -5.58 -4.92 20.26
N MET A 315 -4.36 -4.44 20.52
CA MET A 315 -3.59 -3.67 19.55
C MET A 315 -3.12 -4.55 18.37
N GLU A 316 -2.67 -5.78 18.61
CA GLU A 316 -2.27 -6.67 17.51
C GLU A 316 -3.46 -7.18 16.70
N LEU A 317 -4.60 -7.45 17.34
CA LEU A 317 -5.83 -7.76 16.62
C LEU A 317 -6.23 -6.61 15.68
N LEU A 318 -6.18 -5.38 16.18
CA LEU A 318 -6.46 -4.17 15.42
C LEU A 318 -5.49 -3.99 14.24
N CYS A 319 -4.18 -4.21 14.44
CA CYS A 319 -3.20 -4.16 13.36
C CYS A 319 -3.44 -5.25 12.31
N LEU A 320 -3.83 -6.46 12.72
CA LEU A 320 -4.14 -7.55 11.79
C LEU A 320 -5.47 -7.32 11.05
N GLN A 321 -6.45 -6.64 11.66
CA GLN A 321 -7.67 -6.20 10.99
C GLN A 321 -7.38 -5.13 9.93
N GLU A 322 -6.46 -4.20 10.20
CA GLU A 322 -5.96 -3.26 9.19
C GLU A 322 -5.31 -4.01 8.03
N LEU A 323 -4.49 -5.03 8.32
CA LEU A 323 -3.87 -5.87 7.30
C LEU A 323 -4.92 -6.60 6.43
N ASP A 324 -5.96 -7.20 7.02
CA ASP A 324 -7.05 -7.83 6.25
C ASP A 324 -7.72 -6.80 5.34
N THR A 325 -8.04 -5.62 5.87
CA THR A 325 -8.63 -4.53 5.10
C THR A 325 -7.71 -4.07 3.96
N PHE A 326 -6.40 -4.00 4.22
CA PHE A 326 -5.38 -3.70 3.21
C PHE A 326 -5.32 -4.77 2.12
N CYS A 327 -5.32 -6.06 2.48
CA CYS A 327 -5.30 -7.17 1.53
C CYS A 327 -6.53 -7.15 0.61
N ARG A 328 -7.73 -6.95 1.18
CA ARG A 328 -8.98 -6.81 0.39
C ARG A 328 -8.98 -5.59 -0.51
N ALA A 329 -8.44 -4.46 -0.05
CA ALA A 329 -8.26 -3.28 -0.90
C ALA A 329 -7.22 -3.52 -2.00
N GLY A 330 -6.14 -4.24 -1.69
CA GLY A 330 -5.07 -4.62 -2.61
C GLY A 330 -5.56 -5.40 -3.82
N GLU A 331 -6.59 -6.24 -3.66
CA GLU A 331 -7.24 -6.94 -4.78
C GLU A 331 -7.78 -5.97 -5.85
N ARG A 332 -8.20 -4.75 -5.46
CA ARG A 332 -8.75 -3.74 -6.38
C ARG A 332 -7.69 -2.94 -7.13
N ILE A 333 -6.43 -2.93 -6.68
CA ILE A 333 -5.35 -2.18 -7.35
C ILE A 333 -5.12 -2.76 -8.75
N SER A 334 -5.26 -1.94 -9.79
CA SER A 334 -5.12 -2.40 -11.17
C SER A 334 -4.62 -1.30 -12.10
N TYR A 335 -3.64 -1.63 -12.93
CA TYR A 335 -3.22 -0.84 -14.11
C TYR A 335 -3.85 -1.38 -15.41
N ARG A 336 -5.00 -2.05 -15.31
CA ARG A 336 -5.71 -2.57 -16.49
C ARG A 336 -6.53 -1.44 -17.13
N LEU A 337 -6.47 -1.39 -18.46
CA LEU A 337 -7.34 -0.59 -19.32
C LEU A 337 -8.77 -1.14 -19.30
#